data_AF-A0A2S9FW65-F1
#
_entry.id   AF-A0A2S9FW65-F1
#
_cell.length_a   1.000
_cell.length_b   1.000
_cell.length_c   1.000
_cell.angle_alpha   90.00
_cell.angle_beta   90.00
_cell.angle_gamma   90.00
#
_symmetry.space_group_name_H-M   'P 1'
#
loop_
_entity.id
_entity.type
_entity.pdbx_description
1 polymer ?
#
loop_
_entity_poly.entity_id
_entity_poly.type
_entity_poly.pdbx_seq_one_letter_code
_entity_poly.pdbx_strand_id
1 'polypeptide(L)'
;VGQAPGGPDEDPIGFPFGGWQAPLMDDVSGAQVGSAYEGTDAPLLGRRTYDIFAAFWPHQEGGQDNEIAMLFNSVPKYVASRGRP
;
A
#
# COMPACT_ATOMS: atom_id res chain seq x y z
N VAL A 1 13.34 0.28 5.09
CA VAL A 1 12.42 -0.31 4.09
C VAL A 1 12.12 -1.73 4.52
N GLY A 2 10.87 -2.07 4.78
CA GLY A 2 10.42 -3.44 5.05
C GLY A 2 9.78 -4.06 3.79
N GLN A 3 9.78 -5.38 3.69
CA GLN A 3 9.16 -6.14 2.60
C GLN A 3 8.17 -7.15 3.18
N ALA A 4 7.12 -7.47 2.43
CA ALA A 4 6.02 -8.33 2.85
C ALA A 4 5.36 -7.96 4.21
N PRO A 5 5.10 -6.67 4.54
CA PRO A 5 4.52 -6.30 5.83
C PRO A 5 3.04 -6.68 5.99
N GLY A 6 2.24 -6.64 4.94
CA GLY A 6 0.78 -6.75 4.97
C GLY A 6 0.29 -8.20 5.04
N GLY A 7 0.20 -8.86 3.89
CA GLY A 7 -0.34 -10.22 3.80
C GLY A 7 0.72 -11.31 3.94
N PRO A 8 0.39 -12.51 4.46
CA PRO A 8 1.32 -13.64 4.51
C PRO A 8 1.80 -14.06 3.12
N ASP A 9 0.98 -13.86 2.09
CA ASP A 9 1.29 -14.15 0.69
C ASP A 9 1.86 -12.93 -0.07
N GLU A 10 2.09 -11.81 0.61
CA GLU A 10 2.72 -10.63 -0.01
C GLU A 10 4.20 -10.92 -0.28
N ASP A 11 4.63 -10.73 -1.54
CA ASP A 11 6.04 -10.91 -1.94
C ASP A 11 6.70 -12.20 -1.41
N PRO A 12 6.26 -13.39 -1.84
CA PRO A 12 6.79 -14.65 -1.29
C PRO A 12 8.22 -14.96 -1.75
N ILE A 13 8.79 -14.17 -2.69
CA ILE A 13 10.07 -14.46 -3.31
C ILE A 13 11.18 -13.77 -2.51
N GLY A 14 11.84 -14.53 -1.64
CA GLY A 14 12.94 -14.02 -0.81
C GLY A 14 12.51 -13.49 0.54
N PHE A 15 11.20 -13.50 0.85
CA PHE A 15 10.64 -13.10 2.15
C PHE A 15 9.80 -14.24 2.75
N PRO A 16 10.44 -15.17 3.50
CA PRO A 16 9.75 -16.35 4.04
C PRO A 16 8.77 -16.05 5.19
N PHE A 17 8.76 -14.81 5.69
CA PHE A 17 7.92 -14.37 6.80
C PHE A 17 7.08 -13.15 6.39
N GLY A 18 6.14 -13.38 5.47
CA GLY A 18 5.18 -12.37 5.07
C GLY A 18 4.17 -12.06 6.18
N GLY A 19 3.54 -10.88 6.08
CA GLY A 19 2.49 -10.43 6.98
C GLY A 19 2.94 -10.11 8.40
N TRP A 20 4.22 -9.77 8.59
CA TRP A 20 4.77 -9.51 9.91
C TRP A 20 4.21 -8.23 10.57
N GLN A 21 3.76 -7.24 9.79
CA GLN A 21 3.25 -5.97 10.31
C GLN A 21 1.76 -6.04 10.63
N ALA A 22 0.95 -6.75 9.82
CA ALA A 22 -0.50 -6.75 9.98
C ALA A 22 -1.00 -7.10 11.41
N PRO A 23 -0.40 -8.08 12.14
CA PRO A 23 -0.78 -8.38 13.52
C PRO A 23 -0.42 -7.28 14.54
N LEU A 24 0.43 -6.33 14.15
CA LEU A 24 0.93 -5.25 15.01
C LEU A 24 0.21 -3.92 14.75
N MET A 25 -0.67 -3.85 13.75
CA MET A 25 -1.44 -2.64 13.46
C MET A 25 -2.49 -2.41 14.55
N ASP A 26 -2.54 -1.18 15.03
CA ASP A 26 -3.54 -0.66 15.96
C ASP A 26 -4.10 0.69 15.49
N ASP A 27 -5.11 1.20 16.21
CA ASP A 27 -5.79 2.45 15.86
C ASP A 27 -4.82 3.65 15.80
N VAL A 28 -3.79 3.67 16.65
CA VAL A 28 -2.79 4.74 16.68
C VAL A 28 -1.93 4.71 15.42
N SER A 29 -1.44 3.52 15.06
CA SER A 29 -0.65 3.31 13.85
C SER A 29 -1.47 3.61 12.60
N GLY A 30 -2.75 3.22 12.58
CA GLY A 30 -3.69 3.53 11.50
C GLY A 30 -3.91 5.03 11.32
N ALA A 31 -4.15 5.76 12.41
CA ALA A 31 -4.33 7.21 12.36
C ALA A 31 -3.07 7.95 11.88
N GLN A 32 -1.88 7.49 12.29
CA GLN A 32 -0.62 8.06 11.81
C GLN A 32 -0.40 7.83 10.32
N VAL A 33 -0.72 6.62 9.82
CA VAL A 33 -0.67 6.32 8.39
C VAL A 33 -1.66 7.18 7.62
N GLY A 34 -2.90 7.29 8.08
CA GLY A 34 -3.92 8.15 7.48
C GLY A 34 -3.47 9.60 7.37
N SER A 35 -2.96 10.18 8.47
CA SER A 35 -2.45 11.55 8.50
C SER A 35 -1.23 11.76 7.61
N ALA A 36 -0.36 10.75 7.47
CA ALA A 36 0.80 10.83 6.57
C ALA A 36 0.39 10.86 5.09
N TYR A 37 -0.76 10.26 4.73
CA TYR A 37 -1.29 10.28 3.37
C TYR A 37 -2.27 11.42 3.12
N GLU A 38 -2.81 12.05 4.17
CA GLU A 38 -3.67 13.22 4.07
C GLU A 38 -2.98 14.32 3.25
N GLY A 39 -3.64 14.78 2.18
CA GLY A 39 -3.08 15.79 1.27
C GLY A 39 -2.02 15.27 0.28
N THR A 40 -1.83 13.95 0.14
CA THR A 40 -0.96 13.41 -0.92
C THR A 40 -1.59 13.57 -2.29
N ASP A 41 -0.99 14.39 -3.16
CA ASP A 41 -1.50 14.61 -4.52
C ASP A 41 -1.12 13.51 -5.51
N ALA A 42 0.03 12.83 -5.31
CA ALA A 42 0.49 11.74 -6.17
C ALA A 42 1.63 10.94 -5.53
N PRO A 43 1.48 9.62 -5.32
CA PRO A 43 2.58 8.78 -4.85
C PRO A 43 3.58 8.45 -5.97
N LEU A 44 4.87 8.45 -5.62
CA LEU A 44 5.96 7.87 -6.43
C LEU A 44 6.25 6.45 -5.92
N LEU A 45 6.02 5.46 -6.77
CA LEU A 45 6.09 4.04 -6.42
C LEU A 45 7.14 3.31 -7.26
N GLY A 46 7.73 2.26 -6.70
CA GLY A 46 8.40 1.24 -7.50
C GLY A 46 7.39 0.38 -8.25
N ARG A 47 7.80 -0.28 -9.34
CA ARG A 47 6.91 -1.15 -10.15
C ARG A 47 6.16 -2.17 -9.31
N ARG A 48 6.86 -2.90 -8.44
CA ARG A 48 6.27 -3.96 -7.63
C ARG A 48 5.20 -3.45 -6.66
N THR A 49 5.48 -2.34 -5.96
CA THR A 49 4.51 -1.71 -5.05
C THR A 49 3.29 -1.21 -5.81
N TYR A 50 3.50 -0.63 -6.99
CA TYR A 50 2.38 -0.22 -7.84
C TYR A 50 1.48 -1.40 -8.22
N ASP A 51 2.05 -2.54 -8.63
CA ASP A 51 1.25 -3.71 -9.01
C ASP A 51 0.42 -4.25 -7.84
N ILE A 52 0.99 -4.26 -6.61
CA ILE A 52 0.27 -4.62 -5.38
C ILE A 52 -0.88 -3.63 -5.11
N PHE A 53 -0.59 -2.32 -5.18
CA PHE A 53 -1.59 -1.28 -4.91
C PHE A 53 -2.73 -1.33 -5.92
N ALA A 54 -2.41 -1.49 -7.20
CA ALA A 54 -3.39 -1.57 -8.28
C ALA A 54 -4.29 -2.81 -8.20
N ALA A 55 -3.77 -3.92 -7.66
CA ALA A 55 -4.54 -5.14 -7.44
C ALA A 55 -5.42 -5.11 -6.17
N PHE A 56 -5.15 -4.20 -5.23
CA PHE A 56 -5.83 -4.16 -3.93
C PHE A 56 -6.82 -3.00 -3.80
N TRP A 57 -6.34 -1.75 -3.92
CA TRP A 57 -7.12 -0.56 -3.58
C TRP A 57 -8.42 -0.34 -4.38
N PRO A 58 -8.52 -0.73 -5.67
CA PRO A 58 -9.79 -0.61 -6.40
C PRO A 58 -10.93 -1.50 -5.87
N HIS A 59 -10.62 -2.48 -5.00
CA HIS A 59 -11.59 -3.42 -4.47
C HIS A 59 -12.00 -3.12 -3.02
N GLN A 60 -11.35 -2.14 -2.38
CA GLN A 60 -11.61 -1.80 -0.99
C GLN A 60 -12.66 -0.69 -0.91
N GLU A 61 -13.93 -1.09 -0.89
CA GLU A 61 -15.07 -0.19 -0.74
C GLU A 61 -15.64 -0.29 0.70
N GLY A 62 -15.70 0.85 1.41
CA GLY A 62 -16.23 0.91 2.77
C GLY A 62 -15.27 0.43 3.86
N GLY A 63 -15.72 0.46 5.12
CA GLY A 63 -14.91 0.07 6.28
C GLY A 63 -13.86 1.11 6.70
N GLN A 64 -12.91 0.69 7.53
CA GLN A 64 -11.89 1.57 8.13
C GLN A 64 -10.88 2.12 7.10
N ASP A 65 -10.69 1.41 5.98
CA ASP A 65 -9.71 1.79 4.95
C ASP A 65 -10.31 2.65 3.82
N ASN A 66 -11.61 2.99 3.89
CA ASN A 66 -12.34 3.64 2.81
C ASN A 66 -11.72 4.98 2.38
N GLU A 67 -11.23 5.77 3.32
CA GLU A 67 -10.62 7.08 3.03
C GLU A 67 -9.31 6.94 2.25
N ILE A 68 -8.44 6.01 2.65
CA ILE A 68 -7.19 5.73 1.94
C ILE A 68 -7.48 5.12 0.56
N ALA A 69 -8.47 4.23 0.47
CA ALA A 69 -8.87 3.65 -0.81
C ALA A 69 -9.37 4.74 -1.79
N MET A 70 -10.22 5.67 -1.32
CA MET A 70 -10.67 6.81 -2.14
C MET A 70 -9.51 7.71 -2.56
N LEU A 71 -8.59 8.03 -1.65
CA LEU A 71 -7.41 8.82 -1.97
C LEU A 71 -6.59 8.14 -3.06
N PHE A 72 -6.17 6.88 -2.82
CA PHE A 72 -5.37 6.16 -3.79
C PHE A 72 -6.11 5.97 -5.11
N ASN A 73 -7.42 5.75 -5.14
CA ASN A 73 -8.14 5.61 -6.41
C ASN A 73 -8.29 6.94 -7.17
N SER A 74 -8.28 8.09 -6.49
CA SER A 74 -8.48 9.41 -7.11
C SER A 74 -7.20 10.06 -7.65
N VAL A 75 -6.03 9.74 -7.08
CA VAL A 75 -4.76 10.40 -7.44
C VAL A 75 -3.98 9.67 -8.55
N PRO A 76 -3.21 10.39 -9.39
CA PRO A 76 -2.27 9.76 -10.31
C PRO A 76 -1.14 9.06 -9.55
N LYS A 77 -0.62 7.95 -10.09
CA LYS A 77 0.53 7.22 -9.52
C LYS A 77 1.69 7.30 -10.49
N TYR A 78 2.85 7.76 -10.02
CA TYR A 78 4.07 7.76 -10.81
C TYR A 78 4.88 6.51 -10.49
N VAL A 79 5.30 5.77 -11.53
CA VAL A 79 6.03 4.51 -11.35
C VAL A 79 7.48 4.65 -11.82
N ALA A 80 8.41 4.58 -10.88
CA ALA A 80 9.84 4.53 -11.17
C ALA A 80 10.28 3.07 -11.40
N SER A 81 10.72 2.75 -12.61
CA SER A 81 11.25 1.43 -12.95
C SER A 81 12.38 1.54 -13.98
N ARG A 82 13.28 0.53 -13.99
CA ARG A 82 14.39 0.44 -14.94
C ARG A 82 14.01 -0.25 -16.27
N GLY A 83 12.80 -0.80 -16.36
CA GLY A 83 12.26 -1.43 -17.58
C GLY A 83 11.64 -0.42 -18.55
N ARG A 84 11.53 -0.80 -19.83
CA ARG A 84 10.71 -0.03 -20.79
C ARG A 84 9.22 -0.18 -20.40
N PRO A 85 8.41 0.90 -20.50
CA PRO A 85 7.00 0.89 -20.12
C PRO A 85 6.17 -0.10 -20.94
#